data_AF-A0A5R2MY08-F1
#
_entry.id   AF-A0A5R2MY08-F1
#
_cell.length_a   1.000
_cell.length_b   1.000
_cell.length_c   1.000
_cell.angle_alpha   90.00
_cell.angle_beta   90.00
_cell.angle_gamma   90.00
#
_symmetry.space_group_name_H-M   'P 1'
#
loop_
_entity.id
_entity.type
_entity.pdbx_description
1 polymer ?
#
loop_
_entity_poly.entity_id
_entity_poly.type
_entity_poly.pdbx_seq_one_letter_code
_entity_poly.pdbx_strand_id
1 'polypeptide(L)'
;MADVAMNPRQTVGTIIGRPLEFYFGIRGRERDRRVAELLDEIEMGKGFVDRYPAELSGGQKQRVCIARSLAAKPKLIICDEVTSALDPLVANGILKLLLNLQQHEKVAYLFITHDLATV
;
A
#
# COMPACT_ATOMS: atom_id res chain seq x y z
N MET A 1 -12.80 0.99 4.81
CA MET A 1 -12.64 -0.35 4.19
C MET A 1 -11.82 -0.27 2.91
N ALA A 2 -10.77 -1.10 2.78
CA ALA A 2 -9.86 -1.09 1.62
C ALA A 2 -10.57 -1.30 0.27
N ASP A 3 -11.72 -1.97 0.27
CA ASP A 3 -12.54 -2.23 -0.91
C ASP A 3 -13.07 -0.97 -1.60
N VAL A 4 -13.27 0.12 -0.86
CA VAL A 4 -13.79 1.38 -1.40
C VAL A 4 -12.66 2.34 -1.82
N ALA A 5 -11.42 2.02 -1.43
CA ALA A 5 -10.27 2.91 -1.59
C ALA A 5 -9.58 2.77 -2.96
N MET A 6 -9.88 1.71 -3.72
CA MET A 6 -9.26 1.41 -5.02
C MET A 6 -10.30 1.41 -6.13
N ASN A 7 -9.88 1.84 -7.34
CA ASN A 7 -10.73 1.73 -8.51
C ASN A 7 -10.73 0.27 -9.01
N PRO A 8 -11.86 -0.45 -8.98
CA PRO A 8 -11.91 -1.87 -9.33
C PRO A 8 -11.64 -2.15 -10.81
N ARG A 9 -11.68 -1.11 -11.67
CA ARG A 9 -11.40 -1.21 -13.11
C ARG A 9 -9.93 -0.98 -13.46
N GLN A 10 -9.07 -0.79 -12.47
CA GLN A 10 -7.65 -0.53 -12.68
C GLN A 10 -6.82 -1.66 -12.08
N THR A 11 -5.74 -2.04 -12.78
CA THR A 11 -4.78 -3.01 -12.26
C THR A 11 -3.98 -2.43 -11.10
N VAL A 12 -3.42 -3.29 -10.26
CA VAL A 12 -2.52 -2.90 -9.15
C VAL A 12 -1.40 -1.99 -9.65
N GLY A 13 -0.76 -2.33 -10.76
CA GLY A 13 0.31 -1.51 -11.34
C GLY A 13 -0.18 -0.12 -11.74
N THR A 14 -1.41 -0.02 -12.27
CA THR A 14 -2.05 1.27 -12.56
C THR A 14 -2.31 2.08 -11.30
N ILE A 15 -2.82 1.43 -10.26
CA ILE A 15 -3.16 2.06 -8.98
C ILE A 15 -1.90 2.63 -8.30
N ILE A 16 -0.82 1.85 -8.23
CA ILE A 16 0.45 2.25 -7.63
C ILE A 16 1.22 3.24 -8.50
N GLY A 17 1.14 3.10 -9.84
CA GLY A 17 1.85 3.96 -10.78
C GLY A 17 1.27 5.37 -10.90
N ARG A 18 -0.03 5.55 -10.61
CA ARG A 18 -0.72 6.83 -10.81
C ARG A 18 -0.10 8.00 -10.00
N PRO A 19 0.23 7.86 -8.71
CA PRO A 19 0.97 8.91 -7.99
C PRO A 19 2.35 9.22 -8.59
N LEU A 20 3.08 8.23 -9.11
CA LEU A 20 4.39 8.44 -9.74
C LEU A 20 4.27 9.34 -10.98
N GLU A 21 3.27 9.05 -11.81
CA GLU A 21 2.97 9.85 -13.00
C GLU A 21 2.50 11.26 -12.64
N PHE A 22 1.63 11.38 -11.63
CA PHE A 22 0.99 12.64 -11.26
C PHE A 22 1.94 13.61 -10.55
N TYR A 23 2.69 13.15 -9.55
CA TYR A 23 3.56 14.02 -8.75
C TYR A 23 4.97 14.18 -9.31
N PHE A 24 5.47 13.19 -10.05
CA PHE A 24 6.87 13.17 -10.50
C PHE A 24 7.03 13.05 -12.02
N GLY A 25 5.94 12.90 -12.79
CA GLY A 25 6.01 12.78 -14.25
C GLY A 25 6.68 11.49 -14.76
N ILE A 26 6.93 10.51 -13.88
CA ILE A 26 7.62 9.26 -14.22
C ILE A 26 6.70 8.39 -15.08
N ARG A 27 7.21 7.90 -16.22
CA ARG A 27 6.41 7.15 -17.23
C ARG A 27 7.17 5.96 -17.83
N GLY A 28 6.45 5.09 -18.53
CA GLY A 28 7.00 3.95 -19.27
C GLY A 28 7.84 3.01 -18.40
N ARG A 29 9.00 2.57 -18.90
CA ARG A 29 9.86 1.61 -18.21
C ARG A 29 10.31 2.06 -16.81
N GLU A 30 10.51 3.35 -16.61
CA GLU A 30 10.92 3.86 -15.30
C GLU A 30 9.78 3.73 -14.28
N ARG A 31 8.55 4.04 -14.70
CA ARG A 31 7.34 3.85 -13.88
C ARG A 31 7.17 2.38 -13.54
N ASP A 32 7.28 1.49 -14.52
CA ASP A 32 7.10 0.06 -14.30
C ASP A 32 8.16 -0.51 -13.34
N ARG A 33 9.41 -0.04 -13.45
CA ARG A 33 10.48 -0.35 -12.50
C ARG A 33 10.15 0.12 -11.08
N ARG A 34 9.73 1.39 -10.92
CA ARG A 34 9.38 1.94 -9.60
C ARG A 34 8.16 1.26 -8.98
N VAL A 35 7.18 0.84 -9.79
CA VAL A 35 6.04 0.05 -9.34
C VAL A 35 6.49 -1.32 -8.82
N ALA A 36 7.40 -1.99 -9.53
CA ALA A 36 7.96 -3.26 -9.08
C ALA A 36 8.72 -3.12 -7.75
N GLU A 37 9.55 -2.08 -7.62
CA GLU A 37 10.27 -1.79 -6.36
C GLU A 37 9.29 -1.57 -5.19
N LEU A 38 8.22 -0.80 -5.40
CA LEU A 38 7.18 -0.59 -4.38
C LEU A 38 6.41 -1.87 -4.01
N LEU A 39 6.18 -2.77 -4.98
CA LEU A 39 5.55 -4.08 -4.73
C LEU A 39 6.44 -5.00 -3.90
N ASP A 40 7.76 -4.93 -4.11
CA ASP A 40 8.75 -5.67 -3.33
C ASP A 40 8.86 -5.10 -1.91
N GLU A 41 8.83 -3.77 -1.75
CA GLU A 41 8.82 -3.09 -0.43
C GLU A 41 7.61 -3.50 0.44
N ILE A 42 6.46 -3.79 -0.17
CA ILE A 42 5.27 -4.28 0.53
C ILE A 42 5.15 -5.81 0.58
N GLU A 43 6.22 -6.54 0.25
CA GLU A 43 6.32 -8.00 0.26
C GLU A 43 5.20 -8.71 -0.53
N MET A 44 4.68 -8.10 -1.60
CA MET A 44 3.72 -8.76 -2.49
C MET A 44 4.41 -9.63 -3.54
N GLY A 45 5.68 -9.37 -3.85
CA GLY A 45 6.45 -10.12 -4.83
C GLY A 45 5.93 -9.99 -6.26
N LYS A 46 6.36 -10.90 -7.13
CA LYS A 46 6.10 -10.85 -8.58
C LYS A 46 4.70 -11.37 -8.93
N GLY A 47 4.13 -10.85 -10.03
CA GLY A 47 2.88 -11.35 -10.61
C GLY A 47 1.59 -10.70 -10.06
N PHE A 48 1.72 -9.60 -9.33
CA PHE A 48 0.57 -8.82 -8.85
C PHE A 48 0.28 -7.58 -9.69
N VAL A 49 1.24 -7.10 -10.49
CA VAL A 49 1.14 -5.86 -11.30
C VAL A 49 -0.13 -5.84 -12.16
N ASP A 50 -0.45 -6.97 -12.79
CA ASP A 50 -1.56 -7.07 -13.75
C ASP A 50 -2.88 -7.49 -13.11
N ARG A 51 -2.90 -7.77 -11.80
CA ARG A 51 -4.12 -8.16 -11.09
C ARG A 51 -5.02 -6.96 -10.83
N TYR A 52 -6.32 -7.23 -10.73
CA TYR A 52 -7.34 -6.29 -10.33
C TYR A 52 -7.64 -6.42 -8.83
N PRO A 53 -8.18 -5.36 -8.18
CA PRO A 53 -8.53 -5.41 -6.75
C PRO A 53 -9.42 -6.58 -6.35
N ALA A 54 -10.32 -7.04 -7.23
CA ALA A 54 -11.19 -8.18 -6.96
C ALA A 54 -10.44 -9.51 -6.79
N GLU A 55 -9.20 -9.61 -7.28
CA GLU A 55 -8.36 -10.80 -7.22
C GLU A 55 -7.43 -10.81 -5.99
N LEU A 56 -7.62 -9.85 -5.07
CA LEU A 56 -6.77 -9.66 -3.89
C LEU A 56 -7.52 -9.97 -2.59
N SER A 57 -6.83 -10.57 -1.63
CA SER A 57 -7.29 -10.69 -0.24
C SER A 57 -7.33 -9.31 0.45
N GLY A 58 -8.05 -9.21 1.58
CA GLY A 58 -8.12 -7.96 2.36
C GLY A 58 -6.74 -7.39 2.73
N GLY A 59 -5.83 -8.25 3.21
CA GLY A 59 -4.45 -7.86 3.52
C GLY A 59 -3.65 -7.44 2.28
N GLN A 60 -3.83 -8.10 1.14
CA GLN A 60 -3.19 -7.69 -0.12
C GLN A 60 -3.69 -6.34 -0.59
N LYS A 61 -5.01 -6.08 -0.49
CA LYS A 61 -5.60 -4.77 -0.81
C LYS A 61 -5.00 -3.66 0.06
N GLN A 62 -4.78 -3.92 1.34
CA GLN A 62 -4.13 -2.95 2.21
C GLN A 62 -2.67 -2.69 1.83
N ARG A 63 -1.89 -3.75 1.55
CA ARG A 63 -0.52 -3.61 1.06
C ARG A 63 -0.45 -2.74 -0.21
N VAL A 64 -1.36 -2.94 -1.16
CA VAL A 64 -1.48 -2.07 -2.35
C VAL A 64 -1.80 -0.62 -1.99
N CYS A 65 -2.70 -0.37 -1.03
CA CYS A 65 -2.98 0.98 -0.55
C CYS A 65 -1.74 1.64 0.08
N ILE A 66 -0.94 0.89 0.84
CA ILE A 66 0.32 1.36 1.43
C ILE A 66 1.32 1.73 0.33
N ALA A 67 1.58 0.85 -0.64
CA ALA A 67 2.49 1.14 -1.75
C ALA A 67 2.02 2.36 -2.57
N ARG A 68 0.71 2.50 -2.83
CA ARG A 68 0.16 3.67 -3.49
C ARG A 68 0.44 4.96 -2.71
N SER A 69 0.31 4.94 -1.39
CA SER A 69 0.63 6.09 -0.55
C SER A 69 2.12 6.41 -0.58
N LEU A 70 2.99 5.41 -0.46
CA LEU A 70 4.44 5.56 -0.54
C LEU A 70 4.92 6.08 -1.90
N ALA A 71 4.24 5.71 -2.98
CA ALA A 71 4.54 6.19 -4.33
C ALA A 71 4.51 7.72 -4.43
N ALA A 72 3.78 8.41 -3.55
CA ALA A 72 3.74 9.88 -3.47
C ALA A 72 4.88 10.51 -2.65
N LYS A 73 5.80 9.69 -2.09
CA LYS A 73 6.88 10.10 -1.16
C LYS A 73 6.38 11.03 -0.03
N PRO A 74 5.38 10.60 0.75
CA PRO A 74 4.77 11.44 1.77
C PRO A 74 5.71 11.64 2.96
N LYS A 75 5.56 12.76 3.67
CA LYS A 75 6.17 12.96 5.00
C LYS A 75 5.31 12.39 6.14
N LEU A 76 4.01 12.21 5.90
CA LEU A 76 3.03 11.70 6.85
C LEU A 76 2.03 10.79 6.13
N ILE A 77 1.75 9.63 6.70
CA ILE A 77 0.66 8.74 6.29
C ILE A 77 -0.36 8.65 7.43
N ILE A 78 -1.63 8.83 7.10
CA ILE A 78 -2.75 8.65 8.03
C ILE A 78 -3.28 7.23 7.85
N CYS A 79 -3.21 6.44 8.91
CA CYS A 79 -3.66 5.07 9.00
C CYS A 79 -5.02 5.03 9.68
N ASP A 80 -6.08 5.25 8.89
CA ASP A 80 -7.47 5.24 9.38
C ASP A 80 -8.07 3.83 9.39
N GLU A 81 -8.23 3.26 10.58
CA GLU A 81 -8.65 1.89 10.83
C GLU A 81 -7.90 0.87 9.96
N VAL A 82 -6.58 1.04 9.83
CA VAL A 82 -5.76 0.28 8.87
C VAL A 82 -5.75 -1.23 9.12
N THR A 83 -6.13 -1.71 10.30
CA THR A 83 -6.21 -3.15 10.62
C THR A 83 -7.65 -3.66 10.72
N SER A 84 -8.65 -2.81 10.50
CA SER A 84 -10.05 -3.23 10.63
C SER A 84 -10.44 -4.25 9.56
N ALA A 85 -11.31 -5.19 9.96
CA ALA A 85 -11.76 -6.30 9.13
C ALA A 85 -10.66 -7.28 8.65
N LEU A 86 -9.45 -7.22 9.22
CA LEU A 86 -8.42 -8.26 9.06
C LEU A 86 -8.46 -9.24 10.24
N ASP A 87 -8.05 -10.48 9.99
CA ASP A 87 -7.73 -11.39 11.08
C ASP A 87 -6.48 -10.92 11.85
N PRO A 88 -6.32 -11.29 13.14
CA PRO A 88 -5.23 -10.81 13.98
C PRO A 88 -3.82 -11.11 13.44
N LEU A 89 -3.64 -12.21 12.70
CA LEU A 89 -2.33 -12.58 12.16
C LEU A 89 -1.96 -11.66 10.99
N VAL A 90 -2.88 -11.41 10.08
CA VAL A 90 -2.67 -10.49 8.96
C VAL A 90 -2.50 -9.05 9.45
N ALA A 91 -3.29 -8.60 10.45
CA ALA A 91 -3.14 -7.29 11.07
C ALA A 91 -1.73 -7.06 11.63
N ASN A 92 -1.21 -8.02 12.40
CA ASN A 92 0.16 -7.99 12.90
C ASN A 92 1.21 -7.93 11.77
N GLY A 93 0.98 -8.63 10.66
CA GLY A 93 1.84 -8.55 9.49
C GLY A 93 1.87 -7.15 8.87
N ILE A 94 0.71 -6.48 8.76
CA ILE A 94 0.61 -5.11 8.22
C ILE A 94 1.32 -4.10 9.13
N LEU A 95 1.16 -4.22 10.45
CA LEU A 95 1.81 -3.30 11.40
C LEU A 95 3.34 -3.46 11.38
N LYS A 96 3.84 -4.70 11.32
CA LYS A 96 5.28 -4.96 11.15
C LYS A 96 5.81 -4.37 9.84
N LEU A 97 5.06 -4.51 8.75
CA LEU A 97 5.40 -3.90 7.48
C LEU A 97 5.50 -2.38 7.61
N LEU A 98 4.51 -1.72 8.22
CA LEU A 98 4.53 -0.26 8.43
C LEU A 98 5.73 0.18 9.29
N LEU A 99 6.05 -0.55 10.36
CA LEU A 99 7.23 -0.27 11.19
C LEU A 99 8.54 -0.37 10.41
N ASN A 100 8.68 -1.40 9.56
CA ASN A 100 9.86 -1.54 8.70
C ASN A 100 9.96 -0.38 7.70
N LEU A 101 8.86 -0.04 7.03
CA LEU A 101 8.80 1.07 6.08
C LEU A 101 9.11 2.41 6.76
N GLN A 102 8.70 2.62 8.02
CA GLN A 102 9.05 3.82 8.78
C GLN A 102 10.54 4.07 8.83
N GLN A 103 11.32 3.02 9.10
CA GLN A 103 12.77 3.09 9.30
C GLN A 103 13.49 3.40 7.98
N HIS A 104 12.98 2.89 6.87
CA HIS A 104 13.58 3.07 5.54
C HIS A 104 13.17 4.39 4.88
N GLU A 105 11.87 4.71 4.90
CA GLU A 105 11.29 5.85 4.17
C GLU A 105 11.28 7.16 4.97
N LYS A 106 11.59 7.10 6.28
CA LYS A 106 11.56 8.26 7.19
C LYS A 106 10.21 8.99 7.19
N VAL A 107 9.13 8.22 7.12
CA VAL A 107 7.75 8.73 7.11
C VAL A 107 7.17 8.74 8.53
N ALA A 108 6.34 9.74 8.84
CA ALA A 108 5.54 9.76 10.06
C ALA A 108 4.22 9.00 9.85
N TYR A 109 3.71 8.35 10.90
CA TYR A 109 2.41 7.69 10.89
C TYR A 109 1.48 8.31 11.93
N LEU A 110 0.23 8.56 11.54
CA LEU A 110 -0.88 8.89 12.45
C LEU A 110 -1.89 7.75 12.40
N PHE A 111 -2.01 7.00 13.49
CA PHE A 111 -2.98 5.90 13.58
C PHE A 111 -4.30 6.38 14.17
N ILE A 112 -5.40 6.00 13.54
CA ILE A 112 -6.76 6.17 14.04
C ILE A 112 -7.34 4.76 14.15
N THR A 113 -7.72 4.34 15.36
CA THR A 113 -8.22 2.99 15.65
C THR A 113 -9.21 3.04 16.81
N HIS A 114 -10.16 2.10 16.82
CA HIS A 114 -11.01 1.83 17.97
C HIS A 114 -10.47 0.68 18.85
N ASP A 115 -9.45 -0.04 18.38
CA ASP A 115 -8.76 -1.09 19.12
C ASP A 115 -7.29 -0.69 19.34
N LEU A 116 -6.98 -0.31 20.58
CA LEU A 116 -5.64 0.08 21.03
C LEU A 116 -4.78 -1.12 21.41
N ALA A 117 -5.35 -2.31 21.62
CA ALA A 117 -4.55 -3.48 21.93
C ALA A 117 -3.81 -4.02 20.70
N THR A 118 -4.27 -3.65 19.50
CA THR A 118 -3.63 -4.02 18.23
C THR A 118 -2.54 -3.05 17.78
N VAL A 119 -2.46 -1.81 18.29
CA VAL A 119 -1.57 -0.75 17.75
C VAL A 119 -0.53 -0.30 18.76
#